data_AF-A0A953MU66-F1
#
_entry.id   AF-A0A953MU66-F1
#
_cell.length_a   1.000
_cell.length_b   1.000
_cell.length_c   1.000
_cell.angle_alpha   90.00
_cell.angle_beta   90.00
_cell.angle_gamma   90.00
#
_symmetry.space_group_name_H-M   'P 1'
#
loop_
_entity.id
_entity.type
_entity.pdbx_description
1 polymer ?
#
loop_
_entity_poly.entity_id
_entity_poly.type
_entity_poly.pdbx_seq_one_letter_code
_entity_poly.pdbx_strand_id
1 'polypeptide(L)' 'MKKYSLIIFIVAALSFMSCSSSNKPARGPEDEIYVISDSLEFLELQSALDSTFQKVIYTPQPENLFNLIRISPN' A
#
# COMPACT_ATOMS: atom_id res chain seq x y z
N MET A 1 24.15 37.72 -2.16
CA MET A 1 24.21 36.31 -1.70
C MET A 1 23.07 35.95 -0.75
N LYS A 2 22.72 36.77 0.25
CA LYS A 2 21.60 36.50 1.19
C LYS A 2 20.23 36.22 0.53
N LYS A 3 19.91 36.89 -0.58
CA LYS A 3 18.64 36.70 -1.33
C LYS A 3 18.52 35.28 -1.92
N TYR A 4 19.61 34.70 -2.41
CA TYR A 4 19.63 33.34 -2.97
C TYR A 4 19.58 32.28 -1.88
N SER A 5 20.19 32.54 -0.71
CA SER A 5 20.11 31.66 0.46
C SER A 5 18.67 31.49 0.94
N LEU A 6 17.86 32.55 0.91
CA LEU A 6 16.45 32.49 1.29
C LEU A 6 15.61 31.68 0.28
N ILE A 7 15.88 31.85 -1.01
CA ILE A 7 15.20 31.08 -2.08
C ILE A 7 15.52 29.59 -1.97
N ILE A 8 16.79 29.24 -1.75
CA ILE A 8 17.22 27.84 -1.58
C ILE A 8 16.52 27.21 -0.36
N PHE A 9 16.43 27.95 0.75
CA PHE A 9 15.75 27.49 1.95
C PHE A 9 14.24 27.23 1.71
N ILE A 10 13.57 28.12 0.97
CA ILE A 10 12.15 27.97 0.61
C ILE A 10 11.94 26.75 -0.29
N VAL A 11 12.78 26.56 -1.31
CA VAL A 11 12.67 25.40 -2.22
C VAL A 11 12.93 24.08 -1.47
N ALA A 12 13.91 24.06 -0.57
CA ALA A 12 14.18 22.89 0.27
C ALA A 12 12.99 22.58 1.19
N ALA A 13 12.43 23.59 1.86
CA ALA A 13 11.26 23.43 2.73
C ALA A 13 10.04 22.89 1.96
N LEU A 14 9.77 23.41 0.77
CA LEU A 14 8.67 22.93 -0.09
C LEU A 14 8.86 21.48 -0.55
N SER A 15 10.11 21.04 -0.72
CA SER A 15 10.43 19.67 -1.14
C SER A 15 10.13 18.62 -0.05
N PHE A 16 10.13 19.03 1.23
CA PHE A 16 9.76 18.15 2.35
C PHE A 16 8.24 18.10 2.60
N MET A 17 7.45 19.00 2.00
CA MET A 17 5.99 19.05 2.19
C MET A 17 5.21 18.18 1.18
N SER A 18 5.82 17.74 0.07
CA SER A 18 5.10 17.05 -1.01
C SER A 18 4.91 15.55 -0.81
N CYS A 19 5.48 14.96 0.24
CA CYS A 19 5.33 13.54 0.56
C CYS A 19 4.46 13.35 1.80
N SER A 20 3.19 13.76 1.72
CA SER A 20 2.19 13.33 2.69
C SER A 20 1.76 11.90 2.36
N SER A 21 2.10 10.95 3.22
CA SER A 21 1.69 9.53 3.15
C SER A 21 0.19 9.29 3.33
N SER A 22 -0.60 10.37 3.49
CA SER A 22 -2.04 10.35 3.78
C SER A 22 -2.90 10.65 2.55
N ASN A 23 -2.35 10.61 1.34
CA ASN A 23 -3.19 10.61 0.14
C ASN A 23 -4.05 9.35 0.17
N LYS A 24 -5.37 9.51 0.06
CA LYS A 24 -6.26 8.36 -0.14
C LYS A 24 -5.77 7.59 -1.36
N PRO A 25 -5.78 6.25 -1.33
CA PRO A 25 -5.36 5.46 -2.46
C PRO A 25 -6.11 5.94 -3.72
N ALA A 26 -5.37 6.06 -4.82
CA ALA A 26 -5.93 6.56 -6.08
C ALA A 26 -6.95 5.57 -6.70
N ARG A 27 -7.01 4.35 -6.18
CA ARG A 27 -7.95 3.27 -6.53
C ARG A 27 -8.85 2.97 -5.32
N GLY A 28 -10.08 2.51 -5.59
CA GLY A 28 -10.94 1.96 -4.55
C GLY A 28 -10.35 0.64 -4.01
N PRO A 29 -10.93 0.07 -2.93
CA PRO A 29 -10.50 -1.23 -2.37
C PRO A 29 -10.93 -2.41 -3.25
N GLU A 30 -11.00 -2.20 -4.56
CA GLU A 30 -11.48 -3.19 -5.54
C GLU A 30 -10.49 -4.33 -5.79
N ASP A 31 -9.26 -4.18 -5.29
CA ASP A 31 -8.22 -5.19 -5.23
C ASP A 31 -8.03 -5.79 -3.81
N GLU A 32 -8.90 -5.49 -2.85
CA GLU A 32 -8.82 -6.03 -1.48
C GLU A 32 -9.82 -7.18 -1.28
N ILE A 33 -9.33 -8.28 -0.70
CA ILE A 33 -10.16 -9.41 -0.27
C ILE A 33 -10.05 -9.54 1.25
N TYR A 34 -11.17 -9.38 1.93
CA TYR A 34 -11.26 -9.53 3.38
C TYR A 34 -11.59 -10.99 3.74
N VAL A 35 -10.71 -11.62 4.52
CA VAL A 35 -10.87 -13.00 4.97
C VAL A 35 -11.19 -13.00 6.46
N ILE A 36 -12.43 -13.32 6.81
CA ILE A 36 -12.89 -13.41 8.20
C ILE A 36 -12.69 -14.86 8.66
N SER A 37 -11.70 -15.08 9.52
CA SER A 37 -11.35 -16.43 9.98
C SER A 37 -10.52 -16.43 11.27
N ASP A 38 -10.62 -17.52 12.00
CA ASP A 38 -9.72 -17.82 13.12
C ASP A 38 -8.28 -17.98 12.63
N SER A 39 -7.31 -17.76 13.53
CA SER A 39 -5.89 -17.75 13.14
C SER A 39 -5.38 -19.11 12.64
N LEU A 40 -5.87 -20.20 13.23
CA LEU A 40 -5.47 -21.56 12.84
C LEU A 40 -6.01 -21.93 11.46
N GLU A 41 -7.30 -21.70 11.22
CA GLU A 41 -7.93 -21.95 9.93
C GLU A 41 -7.29 -21.10 8.82
N PHE A 42 -7.00 -19.83 9.12
CA PHE A 42 -6.31 -18.96 8.18
C PHE A 42 -4.91 -19.48 7.81
N LEU A 43 -4.14 -19.95 8.80
CA LEU A 43 -2.80 -20.50 8.56
C LEU A 43 -2.84 -21.73 7.66
N GLU A 44 -3.83 -22.60 7.83
CA GLU A 44 -4.02 -23.78 6.99
C GLU A 44 -4.38 -23.41 5.54
N LEU A 45 -5.14 -22.33 5.34
CA LEU A 45 -5.60 -21.89 4.03
C LEU A 45 -4.67 -20.87 3.34
N GLN A 46 -3.73 -20.26 4.07
CA GLN A 46 -2.88 -19.17 3.59
C GLN A 46 -2.22 -19.48 2.24
N SER A 47 -1.58 -20.65 2.11
CA SER A 47 -0.89 -21.01 0.86
C SER A 47 -1.84 -21.13 -0.33
N ALA A 48 -3.05 -21.66 -0.12
CA ALA A 48 -4.03 -21.79 -1.19
C ALA A 48 -4.57 -20.42 -1.60
N LEU A 49 -4.87 -19.57 -0.61
CA LEU A 49 -5.34 -18.21 -0.83
C LEU A 49 -4.31 -17.35 -1.58
N ASP A 50 -3.04 -17.40 -1.18
CA ASP A 50 -1.96 -16.65 -1.83
C ASP A 50 -1.75 -17.10 -3.27
N SER A 51 -1.69 -18.40 -3.50
CA SER A 51 -1.49 -18.95 -4.85
C SER A 51 -2.63 -18.63 -5.81
N THR A 52 -3.85 -18.45 -5.29
CA THR A 52 -5.06 -18.19 -6.08
C THR A 52 -5.26 -16.70 -6.33
N PHE A 53 -5.11 -15.86 -5.29
CA PHE A 53 -5.51 -14.45 -5.33
C PHE A 53 -4.33 -13.47 -5.36
N GLN A 54 -3.19 -13.79 -4.75
CA GLN A 54 -2.01 -12.91 -4.73
C GLN A 54 -1.03 -13.17 -5.88
N LYS A 55 -1.55 -13.49 -7.07
CA LYS A 55 -0.70 -13.65 -8.25
C LYS A 55 -0.11 -12.29 -8.64
N VAL A 56 1.21 -12.22 -8.76
CA VAL A 56 1.88 -11.01 -9.24
C VAL A 56 1.54 -10.79 -10.73
N ILE A 57 1.10 -9.58 -11.06
CA ILE A 57 0.92 -9.10 -12.42
C ILE A 57 2.06 -8.15 -12.79
N TYR A 58 2.52 -8.25 -14.04
CA TYR A 58 3.68 -7.50 -14.53
C TYR A 58 3.24 -6.21 -15.22
N THR A 59 2.82 -5.23 -14.42
CA THR A 59 2.73 -3.83 -14.85
C THR A 59 4.12 -3.17 -14.73
N PRO A 60 4.34 -1.93 -15.20
CA PRO A 60 5.64 -1.25 -15.06
C PRO A 60 6.17 -1.21 -13.61
N GLN A 61 5.28 -1.30 -12.63
CA GLN A 61 5.59 -1.56 -11.23
C GLN A 61 4.85 -2.83 -10.79
N PRO A 62 5.53 -3.98 -10.68
CA PRO A 62 4.88 -5.25 -10.32
C PRO A 62 4.00 -5.11 -9.07
N GLU A 63 2.79 -5.63 -9.17
CA GLU A 63 1.76 -5.55 -8.12
C GLU A 63 1.01 -6.88 -8.00
N ASN A 64 0.43 -7.14 -6.84
CA ASN A 64 -0.45 -8.30 -6.65
C ASN A 64 -1.78 -8.07 -7.36
N LEU A 65 -2.37 -9.12 -7.91
CA LEU A 65 -3.71 -9.06 -8.50
C LEU A 65 -4.79 -8.70 -7.44
N PHE A 66 -4.68 -9.29 -6.25
CA PHE A 66 -5.47 -8.94 -5.07
C PHE A 66 -4.59 -8.96 -3.82
N ASN A 67 -4.95 -8.13 -2.85
CA ASN A 67 -4.36 -8.10 -1.51
C ASN A 67 -5.31 -8.79 -0.52
N LEU A 68 -4.79 -9.76 0.23
CA LEU A 68 -5.57 -10.43 1.27
C LEU A 68 -5.42 -9.69 2.59
N ILE A 69 -6.55 -9.39 3.23
CA ILE A 69 -6.61 -8.76 4.55
C ILE A 69 -7.35 -9.71 5.49
N ARG A 70 -6.64 -10.30 6.44
CA ARG A 70 -7.28 -11.13 7.47
C ARG A 70 -7.97 -10.23 8.50
N ILE A 71 -9.24 -10.50 8.78
CA ILE A 71 -9.97 -9.94 9.91
C ILE A 71 -10.23 -11.08 10.90
N SER A 72 -9.85 -10.85 12.16
CA SER A 72 -10.22 -11.76 13.25
C SER A 72 -11.71 -11.60 13.55
N PRO A 73 -12.50 -12.69 13.62
CA PRO A 73 -13.91 -12.63 14.02
C PRO A 73 -14.08 -12.35 15.53
N ASN A 74 -13.01 -12.46 16.32
CA ASN A 74 -12.93 -12.23 17.76
C ASN A 74 -11.88 -11.18 18.11
#